data_AF-A0A949SRZ8-F1
#
_entry.id   AF-A0A949SRZ8-F1
#
_cell.length_a   1.000
_cell.length_b   1.000
_cell.length_c   1.000
_cell.angle_alpha   90.00
_cell.angle_beta   90.00
_cell.angle_gamma   90.00
#
_symmetry.space_group_name_H-M   'P 1'
#
loop_
_entity.id
_entity.type
_entity.pdbx_description
1 polymer ?
#
loop_
_entity_poly.entity_id
_entity_poly.type
_entity_poly.pdbx_seq_one_letter_code
_entity_poly.pdbx_strand_id
1 'polypeptide(L)'
;MDGFLWLVSQMALLLTAAAAVFFLLGWRWRGRTAGRVTQVPDPASPAVEPAQSLEAAHAPAAAPDARLQADLQEANDHRRNLERELIRVHEELKTARRDAGLHQEDMMTAKAESKRLSAENEELEKERTRLAKEVVRLQAELAAAERPAASAVQPAAAPEMAAKPVRPTKKPRSSSLKAASSKPVADAASTLARLEKDIMARQTLVAALRQEQEDWRRKVASLREKGTDPAGLGLARKSLERVEEQVGEAAATLLQLQHQQSALRHGLEQAAGLEREDDLTRIKGIKSVLRDQLHAFGIRSFRQIAEWTEADVEAFSQLLSFKDRAKRDQWVRQARDLSGMSLD
;
A
#
# COMPACT_ATOMS: atom_id res chain seq x y z
N MET A 1 -6.83 20.15 -0.37
CA MET A 1 -8.19 20.33 -0.94
C MET A 1 -8.82 18.97 -1.27
N ASP A 2 -8.14 17.88 -0.93
CA ASP A 2 -8.45 16.53 -1.42
C ASP A 2 -9.54 15.84 -0.58
N GLY A 3 -9.68 16.18 0.71
CA GLY A 3 -10.75 15.67 1.56
C GLY A 3 -12.15 16.21 1.19
N PHE A 4 -12.25 17.46 0.72
CA PHE A 4 -13.52 18.05 0.30
C PHE A 4 -14.03 17.40 -1.01
N LEU A 5 -13.11 17.11 -1.94
CA LEU A 5 -13.44 16.40 -3.18
C LEU A 5 -13.85 14.94 -2.91
N TRP A 6 -13.23 14.29 -1.91
CA TRP A 6 -13.63 12.95 -1.47
C TRP A 6 -15.05 12.92 -0.87
N LEU A 7 -15.39 13.91 -0.04
CA LEU A 7 -16.73 14.02 0.56
C LEU A 7 -17.81 14.34 -0.49
N VAL A 8 -17.52 15.25 -1.43
CA VAL A 8 -18.43 15.58 -2.53
C VAL A 8 -18.64 14.37 -3.45
N SER A 9 -17.62 13.55 -3.67
CA SER A 9 -17.73 12.31 -4.43
C SER A 9 -18.61 11.27 -3.73
N GLN A 10 -18.50 11.14 -2.41
CA GLN A 10 -19.35 10.22 -1.63
C GLN A 10 -20.81 10.70 -1.60
N MET A 11 -21.05 11.99 -1.45
CA MET A 11 -22.40 12.57 -1.50
C MET A 11 -23.05 12.42 -2.88
N ALA A 12 -22.29 12.60 -3.95
CA ALA A 12 -22.79 12.38 -5.31
C ALA A 12 -23.20 10.92 -5.54
N LEU A 13 -22.42 9.96 -5.00
CA LEU A 13 -22.71 8.54 -5.13
C LEU A 13 -24.00 8.16 -4.37
N LEU A 14 -24.17 8.68 -3.16
CA LEU A 14 -25.39 8.49 -2.36
C LEU A 14 -26.62 9.11 -3.03
N LEU A 15 -26.49 10.30 -3.62
CA LEU A 15 -27.59 10.94 -4.35
C LEU A 15 -27.98 10.16 -5.61
N THR A 16 -27.02 9.57 -6.33
CA THR A 16 -27.32 8.72 -7.48
C THR A 16 -27.99 7.40 -7.09
N ALA A 17 -27.59 6.80 -5.97
CA ALA A 17 -28.23 5.59 -5.43
C ALA A 17 -29.67 5.88 -4.99
N ALA A 18 -29.91 7.01 -4.31
CA ALA A 18 -31.25 7.45 -3.94
C ALA A 18 -32.13 7.70 -5.17
N ALA A 19 -31.61 8.37 -6.21
CA ALA A 19 -32.33 8.60 -7.46
C ALA A 19 -32.69 7.30 -8.18
N ALA A 20 -31.81 6.29 -8.17
CA ALA A 20 -32.09 4.97 -8.75
C ALA A 20 -33.22 4.23 -8.00
N VAL A 21 -33.24 4.32 -6.66
CA VAL A 21 -34.34 3.77 -5.84
C VAL A 21 -35.66 4.48 -6.12
N PHE A 22 -35.67 5.82 -6.21
CA PHE A 22 -36.86 6.59 -6.58
C PHE A 22 -37.34 6.30 -8.01
N PHE A 23 -36.43 6.07 -8.95
CA PHE A 23 -36.78 5.71 -10.32
C PHE A 23 -37.38 4.30 -10.40
N LEU A 24 -36.82 3.33 -9.66
CA LEU A 24 -37.34 1.97 -9.58
C LEU A 24 -38.71 1.90 -8.85
N LEU A 25 -38.88 2.67 -7.77
CA LEU A 25 -40.17 2.78 -7.07
C LEU A 25 -41.21 3.58 -7.89
N GLY A 26 -40.78 4.68 -8.53
CA GLY A 26 -41.64 5.52 -9.37
C GLY A 26 -42.11 4.83 -10.66
N TRP A 27 -41.26 4.00 -11.26
CA TRP A 27 -41.62 3.15 -12.40
C TRP A 27 -42.67 2.11 -12.01
N ARG A 28 -42.65 1.63 -10.76
CA ARG A 28 -43.62 0.65 -10.26
C ARG A 28 -45.00 1.24 -9.98
N TRP A 29 -45.11 2.56 -9.89
CA TRP A 29 -46.39 3.27 -9.66
C TRP A 29 -47.04 3.76 -10.97
N ARG A 30 -46.26 4.00 -12.03
CA ARG A 30 -46.73 4.54 -13.32
C ARG A 30 -47.46 3.52 -14.22
N GLY A 31 -47.68 2.29 -13.77
CA GLY A 31 -48.32 1.21 -14.53
C GLY A 31 -49.81 0.95 -14.25
N ARG A 32 -50.47 1.68 -13.33
CA ARG A 32 -51.83 1.33 -12.87
C ARG A 32 -52.94 2.35 -13.21
N THR A 33 -52.67 3.36 -14.03
CA THR A 33 -53.70 4.34 -14.44
C THR A 33 -53.79 4.41 -15.96
N ALA A 34 -54.19 3.32 -16.61
CA ALA A 34 -54.64 3.38 -18.00
C ALA A 34 -55.64 2.26 -18.26
N GLY A 35 -56.93 2.62 -18.31
CA GLY A 35 -57.93 1.84 -19.02
C GLY A 35 -59.24 1.62 -18.27
N ARG A 36 -60.17 2.58 -18.33
CA ARG A 36 -61.49 2.38 -18.97
C ARG A 36 -62.36 3.66 -18.95
N VAL A 37 -62.37 4.35 -20.08
CA VAL A 37 -63.38 5.30 -20.59
C VAL A 37 -63.20 5.14 -22.11
N THR A 38 -64.12 4.77 -23.00
CA THR A 38 -65.59 4.72 -23.10
C THR A 38 -65.90 3.89 -24.35
N GLN A 39 -67.00 3.12 -24.38
CA GLN A 39 -67.74 2.99 -25.64
C GLN A 39 -69.21 2.65 -25.37
N VAL A 40 -70.08 3.59 -25.75
CA VAL A 40 -71.53 3.41 -25.95
C VAL A 40 -71.71 2.99 -27.42
N PRO A 41 -72.57 2.00 -27.71
CA PRO A 41 -73.69 2.29 -28.63
C PRO A 41 -75.01 1.62 -28.21
N ASP A 42 -76.10 2.28 -28.60
CA ASP A 42 -77.52 1.91 -28.46
C ASP A 42 -78.07 1.47 -29.86
N PRO A 43 -79.36 1.12 -30.06
CA PRO A 43 -80.06 -0.15 -29.79
C PRO A 43 -80.62 -0.85 -31.07
N ALA A 44 -80.73 -2.19 -31.06
CA ALA A 44 -81.74 -2.94 -31.84
C ALA A 44 -81.88 -4.41 -31.38
N SER A 45 -83.08 -4.75 -30.90
CA SER A 45 -83.72 -6.05 -30.55
C SER A 45 -83.48 -7.28 -31.46
N PRO A 46 -84.00 -8.50 -31.12
CA PRO A 46 -84.41 -9.06 -29.82
C PRO A 46 -84.02 -10.55 -29.57
N ALA A 47 -84.27 -10.99 -28.32
CA ALA A 47 -84.66 -12.34 -27.86
C ALA A 47 -83.62 -13.50 -27.87
N VAL A 48 -83.38 -14.09 -26.69
CA VAL A 48 -83.95 -15.37 -26.19
C VAL A 48 -83.39 -15.66 -24.78
N GLU A 49 -84.28 -15.83 -23.80
CA GLU A 49 -84.07 -16.36 -22.42
C GLU A 49 -84.01 -17.92 -22.42
N PRO A 50 -83.88 -18.64 -21.28
CA PRO A 50 -83.11 -18.43 -20.03
C PRO A 50 -82.35 -19.71 -19.60
N ALA A 51 -81.52 -19.64 -18.55
CA ALA A 51 -81.40 -20.69 -17.52
C ALA A 51 -80.34 -20.31 -16.48
N GLN A 52 -80.83 -19.96 -15.29
CA GLN A 52 -80.04 -19.82 -14.08
C GLN A 52 -79.85 -21.21 -13.45
N SER A 53 -78.63 -21.49 -12.99
CA SER A 53 -78.36 -22.44 -11.93
C SER A 53 -77.27 -21.87 -11.03
N LEU A 54 -77.73 -21.32 -9.90
CA LEU A 54 -77.15 -21.38 -8.55
C LEU A 54 -75.66 -21.75 -8.44
N GLU A 55 -74.83 -20.84 -7.88
CA GLU A 55 -74.26 -21.04 -6.54
C GLU A 55 -73.28 -19.92 -6.14
N ALA A 56 -73.27 -19.68 -4.82
CA ALA A 56 -72.17 -19.11 -4.03
C ALA A 56 -71.83 -17.62 -4.21
N ALA A 57 -72.34 -16.79 -3.29
CA ALA A 57 -71.51 -16.10 -2.29
C ALA A 57 -72.33 -14.99 -1.59
N HIS A 58 -73.07 -15.38 -0.54
CA HIS A 58 -73.38 -14.45 0.53
C HIS A 58 -72.10 -14.28 1.38
N ALA A 59 -71.30 -13.27 1.06
CA ALA A 59 -70.28 -12.72 1.94
C ALA A 59 -70.55 -11.22 2.06
N PRO A 60 -70.64 -10.63 3.27
CA PRO A 60 -70.96 -9.23 3.42
C PRO A 60 -69.83 -8.40 2.80
N ALA A 61 -70.20 -7.41 1.98
CA ALA A 61 -69.29 -6.39 1.48
C ALA A 61 -68.72 -5.59 2.67
N ALA A 62 -67.62 -6.06 3.27
CA ALA A 62 -66.81 -5.25 4.17
C ALA A 62 -66.21 -4.11 3.34
N ALA A 63 -66.61 -2.90 3.69
CA ALA A 63 -66.64 -1.71 2.85
C ALA A 63 -65.27 -1.30 2.27
N PRO A 64 -65.23 -0.73 1.05
CA PRO A 64 -64.02 -0.13 0.45
C PRO A 64 -63.33 0.90 1.37
N ASP A 65 -64.06 1.48 2.32
CA ASP A 65 -63.55 2.43 3.31
C ASP A 65 -62.51 1.82 4.27
N ALA A 66 -62.61 0.53 4.61
CA ALA A 66 -61.64 -0.11 5.51
C ALA A 66 -60.25 -0.29 4.86
N ARG A 67 -60.20 -0.49 3.54
CA ARG A 67 -58.94 -0.58 2.79
C ARG A 67 -58.27 0.78 2.65
N LEU A 68 -59.06 1.83 2.35
CA LEU A 68 -58.57 3.20 2.30
C LEU A 68 -58.03 3.67 3.67
N GLN A 69 -58.68 3.29 4.76
CA GLN A 69 -58.20 3.58 6.11
C GLN A 69 -56.87 2.87 6.43
N ALA A 70 -56.72 1.61 6.01
CA ALA A 70 -55.46 0.88 6.17
C ALA A 70 -54.31 1.52 5.38
N ASP A 71 -54.56 1.88 4.12
CA ASP A 71 -53.57 2.56 3.26
C ASP A 71 -53.15 3.93 3.84
N LEU A 72 -54.10 4.70 4.37
CA LEU A 72 -53.82 5.97 5.06
C LEU A 72 -53.01 5.76 6.34
N GLN A 73 -53.28 4.70 7.08
CA GLN A 73 -52.52 4.38 8.30
C GLN A 73 -51.08 3.98 7.95
N GLU A 74 -50.89 3.14 6.94
CA GLU A 74 -49.56 2.76 6.44
C GLU A 74 -48.77 3.98 5.94
N ALA A 75 -49.42 4.88 5.19
CA ALA A 75 -48.79 6.12 4.72
C ALA A 75 -48.38 7.04 5.89
N ASN A 76 -49.20 7.13 6.94
CA ASN A 76 -48.88 7.91 8.14
C ASN A 76 -47.72 7.30 8.94
N ASP A 77 -47.67 5.98 9.05
CA ASP A 77 -46.57 5.29 9.72
C ASP A 77 -45.27 5.40 8.93
N HIS A 78 -45.35 5.34 7.60
CA HIS A 78 -44.21 5.62 6.72
C HIS A 78 -43.70 7.06 6.89
N ARG A 79 -44.60 8.05 6.94
CA ARG A 79 -44.24 9.46 7.20
C ARG A 79 -43.52 9.62 8.53
N ARG A 80 -44.05 9.04 9.61
CA ARG A 80 -43.40 9.06 10.93
C ARG A 80 -42.04 8.38 10.92
N ASN A 81 -41.89 7.30 10.16
CA ASN A 81 -40.62 6.63 10.01
C ASN A 81 -39.59 7.53 9.32
N LEU A 82 -39.98 8.19 8.22
CA LEU A 82 -39.13 9.15 7.52
C LEU A 82 -38.74 10.33 8.41
N GLU A 83 -39.65 10.83 9.24
CA GLU A 83 -39.35 11.91 10.20
C GLU A 83 -38.27 11.50 11.22
N ARG A 84 -38.32 10.26 11.72
CA ARG A 84 -37.27 9.74 12.62
C ARG A 84 -35.93 9.59 11.92
N GLU A 85 -35.91 9.08 10.69
CA GLU A 85 -34.68 8.94 9.91
C GLU A 85 -34.08 10.32 9.56
N LEU A 86 -34.90 11.33 9.26
CA LEU A 86 -34.43 12.70 9.04
C LEU A 86 -33.76 13.29 10.28
N ILE A 87 -34.36 13.09 11.46
CA ILE A 87 -33.77 13.55 12.73
C ILE A 87 -32.43 12.84 12.98
N ARG A 88 -32.37 11.53 12.74
CA ARG A 88 -31.16 10.74 12.91
C ARG A 88 -30.05 11.22 11.98
N VAL A 89 -30.32 11.34 10.68
CA VAL A 89 -29.35 11.81 9.68
C VAL A 89 -28.90 13.24 10.00
N HIS A 90 -29.78 14.09 10.51
CA HIS A 90 -29.41 15.44 10.93
C HIS A 90 -28.38 15.43 12.07
N GLU A 91 -28.58 14.61 13.10
CA GLU A 91 -27.63 14.49 14.20
C GLU A 91 -26.31 13.84 13.75
N GLU A 92 -26.35 12.82 12.89
CA GLU A 92 -25.15 12.21 12.29
C GLU A 92 -24.36 13.24 11.45
N LEU A 93 -25.04 14.12 10.72
CA LEU A 93 -24.40 15.17 9.93
C LEU A 93 -23.77 16.25 10.84
N LYS A 94 -24.42 16.53 11.97
CA LYS A 94 -23.92 17.48 12.98
C LYS A 94 -22.70 16.93 13.73
N THR A 95 -22.65 15.62 14.03
CA THR A 95 -21.47 14.99 14.62
C THR A 95 -20.33 14.94 13.60
N ALA A 96 -20.60 14.50 12.37
CA ALA A 96 -19.59 14.44 11.31
C ALA A 96 -18.97 15.83 11.02
N ARG A 97 -19.76 16.90 11.10
CA ARG A 97 -19.25 18.27 10.97
C ARG A 97 -18.33 18.69 12.12
N ARG A 98 -18.63 18.27 13.35
CA ARG A 98 -17.75 18.51 14.51
C ARG A 98 -16.44 17.74 14.37
N ASP A 99 -16.52 16.47 14.00
CA ASP A 99 -15.35 15.62 13.81
C ASP A 99 -14.44 16.14 12.70
N ALA A 100 -15.02 16.63 11.60
CA ALA A 100 -14.26 17.28 10.52
C ALA A 100 -13.52 18.55 10.99
N GLY A 101 -14.10 19.30 11.92
CA GLY A 101 -13.44 20.46 12.55
C GLY A 101 -12.22 20.06 13.37
N LEU A 102 -12.36 19.02 14.21
CA LEU A 102 -11.25 18.48 15.00
C LEU A 102 -10.11 17.95 14.11
N HIS A 103 -10.44 17.19 13.07
CA HIS A 103 -9.43 16.70 12.12
C HIS A 103 -8.71 17.84 11.39
N GLN A 104 -9.39 18.95 11.13
CA GLN A 104 -8.77 20.12 10.52
C GLN A 104 -7.78 20.79 11.49
N GLU A 105 -8.09 20.87 12.78
CA GLU A 105 -7.17 21.37 13.81
C GLU A 105 -5.94 20.48 13.94
N ASP A 106 -6.13 19.16 14.03
CA ASP A 106 -5.04 18.17 14.09
C ASP A 106 -4.13 18.22 12.84
N MET A 107 -4.71 18.43 11.67
CA MET A 107 -3.93 18.61 10.44
C MET A 107 -3.09 19.90 10.48
N MET A 108 -3.61 20.97 11.09
CA MET A 108 -2.89 22.24 11.22
C MET A 108 -1.74 22.12 12.23
N THR A 109 -1.92 21.42 13.35
CA THR A 109 -0.86 21.16 14.33
C THR A 109 0.23 20.27 13.72
N ALA A 110 -0.14 19.16 13.06
CA ALA A 110 0.82 18.29 12.38
C ALA A 110 1.61 19.03 11.27
N LYS A 111 0.97 19.92 10.53
CA LYS A 111 1.64 20.76 9.53
C LYS A 111 2.62 21.74 10.16
N ALA A 112 2.28 22.33 11.31
CA ALA A 112 3.16 23.21 12.05
C ALA A 112 4.38 22.45 12.59
N GLU A 113 4.18 21.25 13.13
CA GLU A 113 5.26 20.37 13.59
C GLU A 113 6.18 19.94 12.45
N SER A 114 5.61 19.51 11.31
CA SER A 114 6.39 19.18 10.12
C SER A 114 7.25 20.34 9.64
N LYS A 115 6.71 21.57 9.65
CA LYS A 115 7.46 22.77 9.30
C LYS A 115 8.59 23.04 10.30
N ARG A 116 8.35 22.84 11.59
CA ARG A 116 9.36 22.99 12.65
C ARG A 116 10.50 21.99 12.49
N LEU A 117 10.17 20.71 12.31
CA LEU A 117 11.14 19.64 12.09
C LEU A 117 11.95 19.85 10.80
N SER A 118 11.31 20.37 9.74
CA SER A 118 12.02 20.75 8.51
C SER A 118 13.06 21.85 8.75
N ALA A 119 12.74 22.85 9.57
CA ALA A 119 13.68 23.92 9.89
C ALA A 119 14.84 23.41 10.76
N GLU A 120 14.54 22.54 11.73
CA GLU A 120 15.54 21.89 12.58
C GLU A 120 16.50 21.02 11.76
N ASN A 121 15.99 20.24 10.79
CA ASN A 121 16.83 19.47 9.87
C ASN A 121 17.72 20.36 9.00
N GLU A 122 17.23 21.52 8.55
CA GLU A 122 18.03 22.46 7.78
C GLU A 122 19.19 23.05 8.63
N GLU A 123 18.93 23.32 9.91
CA GLU A 123 19.94 23.78 10.86
C GLU A 123 20.98 22.70 11.16
N LEU A 124 20.54 21.46 11.42
CA LEU A 124 21.43 20.32 11.62
C LEU A 124 22.31 20.04 10.38
N GLU A 125 21.78 20.17 9.17
CA GLU A 125 22.58 20.05 7.96
C GLU A 125 23.61 21.18 7.82
N LYS A 126 23.26 22.42 8.20
CA LYS A 126 24.25 23.52 8.28
C LYS A 126 25.35 23.21 9.28
N GLU A 127 25.00 22.73 10.48
CA GLU A 127 25.99 22.34 11.50
C GLU A 127 26.88 21.19 11.01
N ARG A 128 26.29 20.15 10.41
CA ARG A 128 27.02 19.03 9.81
C ARG A 128 28.02 19.51 8.76
N THR A 129 27.63 20.44 7.89
CA THR A 129 28.53 20.99 6.87
C THR A 129 29.66 21.83 7.48
N ARG A 130 29.38 22.55 8.58
CA ARG A 130 30.39 23.32 9.33
C ARG A 130 31.40 22.38 9.97
N LEU A 131 30.93 21.36 10.70
CA LEU A 131 31.79 20.36 11.32
C LEU A 131 32.60 19.58 10.29
N ALA A 132 32.03 19.24 9.14
CA ALA A 132 32.77 18.61 8.04
C ALA A 132 33.94 19.49 7.55
N LYS A 133 33.76 20.81 7.46
CA LYS A 133 34.85 21.74 7.12
C LYS A 133 35.92 21.80 8.21
N GLU A 134 35.51 21.80 9.49
CA GLU A 134 36.46 21.76 10.61
C GLU A 134 37.27 20.46 10.63
N VAL A 135 36.65 19.31 10.38
CA VAL A 135 37.35 18.02 10.28
C VAL A 135 38.40 18.06 9.17
N VAL A 136 38.06 18.56 7.97
CA VAL A 136 39.03 18.69 6.86
C VAL A 136 40.17 19.63 7.24
N ARG A 137 39.88 20.74 7.92
CA ARG A 137 40.89 21.68 8.41
C ARG A 137 41.84 21.01 9.41
N LEU A 138 41.31 20.33 10.42
CA LEU A 138 42.12 19.64 11.43
C LEU A 138 42.94 18.50 10.82
N GLN A 139 42.40 17.78 9.84
CA GLN A 139 43.15 16.77 9.07
C GLN A 139 44.32 17.40 8.30
N ALA A 140 44.14 18.59 7.72
CA ALA A 140 45.22 19.31 7.04
C ALA A 140 46.29 19.83 8.01
N GLU A 141 45.88 20.34 9.19
CA GLU A 141 46.80 20.76 10.26
C GLU A 141 47.61 19.56 10.80
N LEU A 142 46.97 18.40 10.99
CA LEU A 142 47.63 17.17 11.40
C LEU A 142 48.63 16.68 10.34
N ALA A 143 48.23 16.65 9.05
CA ALA A 143 49.12 16.27 7.96
C ALA A 143 50.31 17.23 7.77
N ALA A 144 50.15 18.51 8.11
CA ALA A 144 51.23 19.50 8.10
C ALA A 144 52.20 19.28 9.27
N ALA A 145 51.70 18.89 10.44
CA ALA A 145 52.51 18.54 11.61
C ALA A 145 53.29 17.22 11.43
N GLU A 146 52.76 16.29 10.63
CA GLU A 146 53.39 15.00 10.32
C GLU A 146 54.45 15.06 9.19
N ARG A 147 54.69 16.22 8.56
CA ARG A 147 55.78 16.35 7.57
C ARG A 147 57.15 16.21 8.26
N PRO A 148 57.94 15.17 7.98
CA PRO A 148 59.25 15.00 8.61
C PRO A 148 60.29 15.91 7.92
N ALA A 149 61.23 16.39 8.73
CA ALA A 149 62.49 16.95 8.27
C ALA A 149 63.28 15.90 7.47
N ALA A 150 63.11 15.86 6.16
CA ALA A 150 63.93 15.06 5.26
C ALA A 150 64.25 15.87 4.00
N SER A 151 65.22 16.77 4.13
CA SER A 151 65.91 17.36 3.00
C SER A 151 67.24 16.64 2.79
N ALA A 152 67.31 15.90 1.68
CA ALA A 152 68.48 15.61 0.85
C ALA A 152 69.73 14.93 1.45
N VAL A 153 69.78 13.59 1.33
CA VAL A 153 71.01 12.86 0.97
C VAL A 153 70.78 12.24 -0.41
N GLN A 154 71.64 12.58 -1.37
CA GLN A 154 71.63 12.07 -2.75
C GLN A 154 72.13 10.61 -2.81
N PRO A 155 71.72 9.79 -3.81
CA PRO A 155 72.48 8.62 -4.19
C PRO A 155 73.12 8.78 -5.59
N ALA A 156 74.42 8.49 -5.66
CA ALA A 156 75.19 8.39 -6.90
C ALA A 156 75.41 6.90 -7.28
N ALA A 157 75.10 6.61 -8.55
CA ALA A 157 75.58 5.58 -9.48
C ALA A 157 76.35 4.32 -9.01
N ALA A 158 75.79 3.14 -9.37
CA ALA A 158 76.32 1.97 -10.16
C ALA A 158 77.74 1.37 -9.89
N PRO A 159 78.08 0.10 -10.27
CA PRO A 159 77.41 -0.78 -11.25
C PRO A 159 77.30 -2.30 -10.92
N GLU A 160 76.63 -2.94 -11.88
CA GLU A 160 76.38 -4.34 -12.25
C GLU A 160 77.57 -5.31 -12.28
N MET A 161 77.40 -6.54 -11.78
CA MET A 161 78.18 -7.74 -12.16
C MET A 161 77.35 -9.03 -12.11
N ALA A 162 77.64 -9.91 -13.06
CA ALA A 162 76.91 -11.11 -13.47
C ALA A 162 77.14 -12.37 -12.61
N ALA A 163 76.16 -13.29 -12.60
CA ALA A 163 76.36 -14.75 -12.63
C ALA A 163 75.01 -15.53 -12.78
N LYS A 164 74.98 -16.53 -13.68
CA LYS A 164 73.94 -17.57 -13.84
C LYS A 164 74.40 -18.88 -13.12
N PRO A 165 73.74 -20.06 -13.27
CA PRO A 165 72.40 -20.50 -12.83
C PRO A 165 72.45 -21.82 -12.02
N VAL A 166 71.46 -22.15 -11.17
CA VAL A 166 71.27 -23.54 -10.66
C VAL A 166 69.78 -23.88 -10.43
N ARG A 167 69.32 -24.98 -11.02
CA ARG A 167 68.17 -25.82 -10.58
C ARG A 167 68.79 -27.09 -9.94
N PRO A 168 68.17 -27.81 -8.97
CA PRO A 168 66.94 -28.58 -9.25
C PRO A 168 65.98 -28.89 -8.06
N THR A 169 64.74 -29.26 -8.44
CA THR A 169 63.83 -30.27 -7.84
C THR A 169 63.50 -30.28 -6.33
N LYS A 170 62.20 -30.24 -5.99
CA LYS A 170 61.39 -31.42 -5.61
C LYS A 170 59.92 -31.05 -5.34
N LYS A 171 59.00 -31.89 -5.83
CA LYS A 171 57.57 -31.98 -5.41
C LYS A 171 57.48 -32.53 -3.97
N PRO A 172 56.34 -32.34 -3.30
CA PRO A 172 55.44 -33.49 -3.16
C PRO A 172 53.96 -33.20 -3.47
N ARG A 173 53.27 -34.25 -3.94
CA ARG A 173 51.82 -34.48 -3.89
C ARG A 173 51.44 -34.56 -2.40
N SER A 174 50.33 -34.02 -1.90
CA SER A 174 48.91 -34.41 -2.01
C SER A 174 48.20 -33.45 -1.04
N SER A 175 46.95 -33.02 -1.18
CA SER A 175 45.74 -33.82 -1.29
C SER A 175 44.57 -32.86 -1.51
N SER A 176 43.62 -33.32 -2.31
CA SER A 176 42.35 -32.69 -2.61
C SER A 176 41.54 -32.39 -1.34
N LEU A 177 41.13 -31.13 -1.16
CA LEU A 177 39.86 -30.78 -0.51
C LEU A 177 39.06 -29.94 -1.52
N LYS A 178 38.34 -30.70 -2.34
CA LYS A 178 37.04 -30.41 -2.95
C LYS A 178 36.46 -29.04 -2.53
N ALA A 179 36.61 -28.05 -3.41
CA ALA A 179 35.83 -26.82 -3.36
C ALA A 179 34.35 -27.19 -3.40
N ALA A 180 33.67 -27.06 -2.26
CA ALA A 180 32.22 -27.13 -2.20
C ALA A 180 31.68 -25.96 -3.03
N SER A 181 30.97 -26.29 -4.10
CA SER A 181 30.25 -25.35 -4.95
C SER A 181 29.06 -24.77 -4.19
N SER A 182 29.31 -23.84 -3.27
CA SER A 182 28.28 -22.93 -2.76
C SER A 182 28.29 -21.69 -3.63
N LYS A 183 27.15 -21.36 -4.27
CA LYS A 183 26.91 -20.02 -4.81
C LYS A 183 27.37 -19.00 -3.76
N PRO A 184 28.06 -17.90 -4.15
CA PRO A 184 28.40 -16.87 -3.19
C PRO A 184 27.10 -16.41 -2.52
N VAL A 185 27.04 -16.51 -1.19
CA VAL A 185 26.00 -15.83 -0.41
C VAL A 185 26.12 -14.36 -0.78
N ALA A 186 25.06 -13.79 -1.37
CA ALA A 186 25.07 -12.38 -1.71
C ALA A 186 25.33 -11.59 -0.41
N ASP A 187 26.39 -10.80 -0.39
CA ASP A 187 26.67 -9.91 0.72
C ASP A 187 25.64 -8.78 0.77
N ALA A 188 25.47 -8.16 1.93
CA ALA A 188 24.47 -7.10 2.09
C ALA A 188 24.68 -5.90 1.16
N ALA A 189 25.94 -5.54 0.86
CA ALA A 189 26.23 -4.37 0.04
C ALA A 189 25.82 -4.59 -1.42
N SER A 190 26.13 -5.76 -2.00
CA SER A 190 25.67 -6.11 -3.35
C SER A 190 24.14 -6.23 -3.43
N THR A 191 23.51 -6.71 -2.37
CA THR A 191 22.03 -6.78 -2.27
C THR A 191 21.42 -5.38 -2.22
N LEU A 192 21.96 -4.45 -1.41
CA LEU A 192 21.49 -3.07 -1.35
C LEU A 192 21.65 -2.36 -2.70
N ALA A 193 22.80 -2.49 -3.36
CA ALA A 193 23.03 -1.87 -4.67
C ALA A 193 22.04 -2.38 -5.73
N ARG A 194 21.70 -3.68 -5.68
CA ARG A 194 20.66 -4.25 -6.53
C ARG A 194 19.28 -3.67 -6.23
N LEU A 195 18.89 -3.61 -4.94
CA LEU A 195 17.61 -3.03 -4.53
C LEU A 195 17.49 -1.57 -4.94
N GLU A 196 18.55 -0.77 -4.78
CA GLU A 196 18.58 0.62 -5.23
C GLU A 196 18.29 0.76 -6.73
N LYS A 197 18.95 -0.07 -7.54
CA LYS A 197 18.70 -0.11 -8.99
C LYS A 197 17.26 -0.51 -9.30
N ASP A 198 16.75 -1.56 -8.64
CA ASP A 198 15.40 -2.08 -8.87
C ASP A 198 14.33 -1.08 -8.43
N ILE A 199 14.53 -0.38 -7.30
CA ILE A 199 13.68 0.71 -6.80
C ILE A 199 13.65 1.86 -7.81
N MET A 200 14.80 2.32 -8.29
CA MET A 200 14.87 3.40 -9.28
C MET A 200 14.14 3.03 -10.57
N ALA A 201 14.37 1.81 -11.08
CA ALA A 201 13.67 1.33 -12.27
C ALA A 201 12.15 1.25 -12.05
N ARG A 202 11.70 0.79 -10.87
CA ARG A 202 10.28 0.70 -10.54
C ARG A 202 9.65 2.07 -10.36
N GLN A 203 10.36 3.05 -9.79
CA GLN A 203 9.92 4.44 -9.68
C GLN A 203 9.68 5.06 -11.06
N THR A 204 10.60 4.85 -12.01
CA THR A 204 10.43 5.31 -13.39
C THR A 204 9.20 4.69 -14.05
N LEU A 205 8.98 3.39 -13.86
CA LEU A 205 7.80 2.70 -14.38
C LEU A 205 6.50 3.26 -13.80
N VAL A 206 6.44 3.45 -12.47
CA VAL A 206 5.26 4.03 -11.80
C VAL A 206 4.97 5.43 -12.35
N ALA A 207 6.00 6.25 -12.57
CA ALA A 207 5.83 7.59 -13.13
C ALA A 207 5.27 7.53 -14.57
N ALA A 208 5.80 6.65 -15.42
CA ALA A 208 5.31 6.47 -16.79
C ALA A 208 3.86 5.99 -16.83
N LEU A 209 3.49 5.00 -16.01
CA LEU A 209 2.12 4.50 -15.93
C LEU A 209 1.14 5.55 -15.39
N ARG A 210 1.57 6.42 -14.47
CA ARG A 210 0.75 7.55 -14.00
C ARG A 210 0.51 8.59 -15.10
N GLN A 211 1.50 8.86 -15.95
CA GLN A 211 1.29 9.73 -17.11
C GLN A 211 0.27 9.12 -18.07
N GLU A 212 0.41 7.83 -18.38
CA GLU A 212 -0.56 7.10 -19.22
C GLU A 212 -1.97 7.11 -18.60
N GLN A 213 -2.07 6.95 -17.28
CA GLN A 213 -3.34 7.06 -16.54
C GLN A 213 -4.00 8.42 -16.73
N GLU A 214 -3.23 9.51 -16.63
CA GLU A 214 -3.73 10.87 -16.87
C GLU A 214 -4.20 11.07 -18.31
N ASP A 215 -3.45 10.55 -19.28
CA ASP A 215 -3.81 10.62 -20.69
C ASP A 215 -5.14 9.91 -20.97
N TRP A 216 -5.32 8.70 -20.42
CA TRP A 216 -6.59 7.99 -20.50
C TRP A 216 -7.72 8.73 -19.79
N ARG A 217 -7.47 9.33 -18.62
CA ARG A 217 -8.46 10.17 -17.91
C ARG A 217 -8.91 11.35 -18.75
N ARG A 218 -7.96 12.06 -19.40
CA ARG A 218 -8.26 13.16 -20.32
C ARG A 218 -9.06 12.69 -21.53
N LYS A 219 -8.71 11.52 -22.09
CA LYS A 219 -9.44 10.92 -23.21
C LYS A 219 -10.88 10.57 -22.84
N VAL A 220 -11.09 9.95 -21.67
CA VAL A 220 -12.42 9.63 -21.15
C VAL A 220 -13.25 10.90 -20.93
N ALA A 221 -12.66 11.95 -20.36
CA ALA A 221 -13.33 13.24 -20.17
C ALA A 221 -13.76 13.86 -21.50
N SER A 222 -12.86 13.90 -22.50
CA SER A 222 -13.15 14.45 -23.83
C SER A 222 -14.25 13.68 -24.57
N LEU A 223 -14.25 12.35 -24.48
CA LEU A 223 -15.28 11.52 -25.10
C LEU A 223 -16.65 11.69 -24.43
N ARG A 224 -16.66 11.88 -23.10
CA ARG A 224 -17.88 12.14 -22.33
C ARG A 224 -18.49 13.49 -22.70
N GLU A 225 -17.68 14.51 -22.89
CA GLU A 225 -18.13 15.86 -23.28
C GLU A 225 -18.72 15.87 -24.70
N LYS A 226 -18.05 15.20 -25.65
CA LYS A 226 -18.51 15.16 -27.05
C LYS A 226 -19.82 14.36 -27.23
N GLY A 227 -20.06 13.34 -26.39
CA GLY A 227 -21.31 12.56 -26.40
C GLY A 227 -21.60 11.78 -27.68
N THR A 228 -20.69 11.79 -28.67
CA THR A 228 -20.93 11.27 -30.03
C THR A 228 -20.57 9.79 -30.17
N ASP A 229 -19.72 9.24 -29.30
CA ASP A 229 -19.18 7.89 -29.42
C ASP A 229 -19.25 7.10 -28.10
N PRO A 230 -20.35 6.38 -27.84
CA PRO A 230 -20.51 5.58 -26.63
C PRO A 230 -19.60 4.34 -26.62
N ALA A 231 -19.26 3.79 -27.79
CA ALA A 231 -18.40 2.62 -27.90
C ALA A 231 -16.94 2.97 -27.56
N GLY A 232 -16.42 4.06 -28.13
CA GLY A 232 -15.09 4.59 -27.81
C GLY A 232 -14.95 5.01 -26.35
N LEU A 233 -15.99 5.58 -25.76
CA LEU A 233 -16.01 5.88 -24.32
C LEU A 233 -15.88 4.61 -23.46
N GLY A 234 -16.57 3.54 -23.83
CA GLY A 234 -16.47 2.24 -23.15
C GLY A 234 -15.07 1.64 -23.24
N LEU A 235 -14.44 1.68 -24.41
CA LEU A 235 -13.07 1.20 -24.61
C LEU A 235 -12.05 2.04 -23.81
N ALA A 236 -12.16 3.37 -23.84
CA ALA A 236 -11.28 4.25 -23.09
C ALA A 236 -11.38 4.03 -21.57
N ARG A 237 -12.57 3.76 -21.04
CA ARG A 237 -12.76 3.40 -19.63
C ARG A 237 -12.06 2.09 -19.26
N LYS A 238 -12.18 1.05 -20.10
CA LYS A 238 -11.50 -0.23 -19.86
C LYS A 238 -9.97 -0.10 -19.93
N SER A 239 -9.46 0.70 -20.86
CA SER A 239 -8.03 1.00 -20.92
C SER A 239 -7.56 1.74 -19.67
N LEU A 240 -8.32 2.74 -19.20
CA LEU A 240 -8.03 3.43 -17.95
C LEU A 240 -7.98 2.45 -16.76
N GLU A 241 -8.99 1.61 -16.61
CA GLU A 241 -9.05 0.60 -15.52
C GLU A 241 -7.81 -0.32 -15.53
N ARG A 242 -7.39 -0.80 -16.70
CA ARG A 242 -6.17 -1.61 -16.83
C ARG A 242 -4.92 -0.85 -16.40
N VAL A 243 -4.78 0.41 -16.81
CA VAL A 243 -3.62 1.22 -16.41
C VAL A 243 -3.65 1.51 -14.92
N GLU A 244 -4.83 1.74 -14.32
CA GLU A 244 -4.99 1.91 -12.88
C GLU A 244 -4.57 0.66 -12.09
N GLU A 245 -4.92 -0.52 -12.57
CA GLU A 245 -4.44 -1.80 -12.03
C GLU A 245 -2.92 -1.91 -12.12
N GLN A 246 -2.34 -1.62 -13.29
CA GLN A 246 -0.88 -1.63 -13.49
C GLN A 246 -0.15 -0.62 -12.60
N VAL A 247 -0.70 0.59 -12.38
CA VAL A 247 -0.16 1.57 -11.43
C VAL A 247 -0.18 1.01 -10.02
N GLY A 248 -1.28 0.36 -9.62
CA GLY A 248 -1.43 -0.26 -8.31
C GLY A 248 -0.39 -1.36 -8.06
N GLU A 249 -0.25 -2.30 -9.00
CA GLU A 249 0.77 -3.35 -8.95
C GLU A 249 2.19 -2.77 -8.94
N ALA A 250 2.42 -1.74 -9.76
CA ALA A 250 3.70 -1.06 -9.85
C ALA A 250 4.11 -0.43 -8.52
N ALA A 251 3.18 0.29 -7.90
CA ALA A 251 3.36 0.93 -6.60
C ALA A 251 3.53 -0.09 -5.46
N ALA A 252 2.76 -1.18 -5.47
CA ALA A 252 2.87 -2.24 -4.45
C ALA A 252 4.27 -2.88 -4.46
N THR A 253 4.80 -3.21 -5.63
CA THR A 253 6.18 -3.73 -5.75
C THR A 253 7.21 -2.69 -5.33
N LEU A 254 7.01 -1.41 -5.62
CA LEU A 254 7.92 -0.34 -5.19
C LEU A 254 8.00 -0.28 -3.66
N LEU A 255 6.84 -0.28 -2.98
CA LEU A 255 6.79 -0.29 -1.52
C LEU A 255 7.47 -1.52 -0.94
N GLN A 256 7.25 -2.68 -1.54
CA GLN A 256 7.89 -3.93 -1.15
C GLN A 256 9.43 -3.85 -1.25
N LEU A 257 9.96 -3.33 -2.36
CA LEU A 257 11.41 -3.14 -2.54
C LEU A 257 12.00 -2.12 -1.56
N GLN A 258 11.28 -1.02 -1.31
CA GLN A 258 11.68 -0.03 -0.31
C GLN A 258 11.73 -0.65 1.09
N HIS A 259 10.77 -1.50 1.43
CA HIS A 259 10.73 -2.18 2.71
C HIS A 259 11.89 -3.20 2.87
N GLN A 260 12.26 -3.91 1.80
CA GLN A 260 13.47 -4.74 1.79
C GLN A 260 14.74 -3.92 2.03
N GLN A 261 14.83 -2.74 1.39
CA GLN A 261 15.98 -1.85 1.54
C GLN A 261 16.07 -1.30 2.97
N SER A 262 14.97 -0.84 3.56
CA SER A 262 14.94 -0.30 4.92
C SER A 262 15.28 -1.38 5.95
N ALA A 263 14.66 -2.56 5.85
CA ALA A 263 14.92 -3.67 6.76
C ALA A 263 16.40 -4.11 6.73
N LEU A 264 17.00 -4.18 5.53
CA LEU A 264 18.41 -4.54 5.38
C LEU A 264 19.34 -3.45 5.94
N ARG A 265 19.08 -2.17 5.66
CA ARG A 265 19.86 -1.05 6.22
C ARG A 265 19.78 -1.01 7.74
N HIS A 266 18.57 -1.14 8.29
CA HIS A 266 18.35 -1.16 9.74
C HIS A 266 19.05 -2.35 10.39
N GLY A 267 18.98 -3.53 9.77
CA GLY A 267 19.70 -4.72 10.25
C GLY A 267 21.23 -4.50 10.32
N LEU A 268 21.82 -3.88 9.29
CA LEU A 268 23.24 -3.54 9.27
C LEU A 268 23.62 -2.48 10.31
N GLU A 269 22.79 -1.45 10.48
CA GLU A 269 23.00 -0.39 11.47
C GLU A 269 22.97 -0.95 12.89
N GLN A 270 21.97 -1.77 13.21
CA GLN A 270 21.90 -2.46 14.49
C GLN A 270 23.10 -3.37 14.72
N ALA A 271 23.62 -4.02 13.66
CA ALA A 271 24.78 -4.89 13.75
C ALA A 271 26.06 -4.14 14.16
N ALA A 272 26.21 -2.88 13.77
CA ALA A 272 27.38 -2.07 14.10
C ALA A 272 27.51 -1.78 15.60
N GLY A 273 26.39 -1.83 16.34
CA GLY A 273 26.35 -1.62 17.79
C GLY A 273 26.37 -2.92 18.62
N LEU A 274 26.52 -4.10 18.02
CA LEU A 274 26.51 -5.36 18.74
C LEU A 274 27.89 -5.71 19.33
N GLU A 275 27.93 -5.95 20.64
CA GLU A 275 29.13 -6.46 21.32
C GLU A 275 29.22 -8.00 21.29
N ARG A 276 28.10 -8.69 21.08
CA ARG A 276 28.00 -10.16 21.11
C ARG A 276 27.02 -10.68 20.06
N GLU A 277 27.40 -11.79 19.44
CA GLU A 277 26.56 -12.54 18.49
C GLU A 277 25.86 -13.71 19.19
N ASP A 278 24.61 -13.95 18.82
CA ASP A 278 23.80 -15.08 19.30
C ASP A 278 23.81 -16.23 18.31
N ASP A 279 23.59 -17.45 18.82
CA ASP A 279 23.40 -18.61 17.95
C ASP A 279 21.96 -18.66 17.40
N LEU A 280 21.74 -18.02 16.24
CA LEU A 280 20.44 -17.98 15.56
C LEU A 280 19.87 -19.37 15.23
N THR A 281 20.68 -20.43 15.21
CA THR A 281 20.18 -21.80 14.96
C THR A 281 19.32 -22.35 16.08
N ARG A 282 19.29 -21.68 17.25
CA ARG A 282 18.36 -21.97 18.33
C ARG A 282 16.90 -21.65 17.98
N ILE A 283 16.65 -20.78 16.99
CA ILE A 283 15.31 -20.51 16.47
C ILE A 283 14.90 -21.62 15.50
N LYS A 284 13.76 -22.26 15.76
CA LYS A 284 13.22 -23.31 14.88
C LYS A 284 12.99 -22.75 13.47
N GLY A 285 13.54 -23.45 12.49
CA GLY A 285 13.43 -23.09 11.07
C GLY A 285 14.67 -22.39 10.51
N ILE A 286 15.56 -21.87 11.38
CA ILE A 286 16.88 -21.35 11.01
C ILE A 286 17.90 -22.48 11.11
N LYS A 287 18.45 -22.90 9.96
CA LYS A 287 19.58 -23.84 9.89
C LYS A 287 20.86 -23.10 9.55
N SER A 288 22.01 -23.78 9.55
CA SER A 288 23.34 -23.19 9.24
C SER A 288 23.33 -22.29 8.00
N VAL A 289 22.75 -22.75 6.89
CA VAL A 289 22.67 -21.96 5.64
C VAL A 289 21.90 -20.66 5.83
N LEU A 290 20.79 -20.69 6.57
CA LEU A 290 19.96 -19.50 6.81
C LEU A 290 20.62 -18.56 7.80
N ARG A 291 21.26 -19.10 8.84
CA ARG A 291 22.09 -18.33 9.76
C ARG A 291 23.17 -17.58 8.98
N ASP A 292 23.92 -18.27 8.11
CA ASP A 292 25.02 -17.66 7.37
C ASP A 292 24.53 -16.53 6.45
N GLN A 293 23.35 -16.69 5.84
CA GLN A 293 22.70 -15.63 5.06
C GLN A 293 22.23 -14.45 5.93
N LEU A 294 21.60 -14.71 7.07
CA LEU A 294 21.20 -13.67 8.02
C LEU A 294 22.42 -12.88 8.53
N HIS A 295 23.51 -13.58 8.85
CA HIS A 295 24.77 -12.97 9.28
C HIS A 295 25.39 -12.11 8.15
N ALA A 296 25.28 -12.55 6.89
CA ALA A 296 25.70 -11.76 5.74
C ALA A 296 24.88 -10.47 5.58
N PHE A 297 23.64 -10.45 6.08
CA PHE A 297 22.74 -9.28 6.14
C PHE A 297 22.85 -8.47 7.45
N GLY A 298 23.81 -8.79 8.33
CA GLY A 298 24.01 -8.08 9.60
C GLY A 298 23.07 -8.53 10.73
N ILE A 299 22.23 -9.52 10.50
CA ILE A 299 21.35 -10.08 11.54
C ILE A 299 22.15 -11.14 12.29
N ARG A 300 22.55 -10.82 13.53
CA ARG A 300 23.46 -11.61 14.36
C ARG A 300 23.02 -11.79 15.81
N SER A 301 21.93 -11.17 16.25
CA SER A 301 21.38 -11.34 17.60
C SER A 301 19.90 -11.69 17.60
N PHE A 302 19.42 -12.35 18.66
CA PHE A 302 18.00 -12.60 18.87
C PHE A 302 17.22 -11.30 19.03
N ARG A 303 17.83 -10.28 19.64
CA ARG A 303 17.23 -8.96 19.83
C ARG A 303 16.80 -8.32 18.50
N GLN A 304 17.66 -8.36 17.48
CA GLN A 304 17.30 -7.83 16.16
C GLN A 304 16.05 -8.51 15.59
N ILE A 305 15.97 -9.84 15.67
CA ILE A 305 14.83 -10.61 15.16
C ILE A 305 13.58 -10.39 16.03
N ALA A 306 13.75 -10.20 17.34
CA ALA A 306 12.67 -9.95 18.29
C ALA A 306 11.95 -8.60 18.06
N GLU A 307 12.69 -7.62 17.55
CA GLU A 307 12.22 -6.27 17.23
C GLU A 307 11.60 -6.17 15.83
N TRP A 308 11.70 -7.22 14.99
CA TRP A 308 11.10 -7.22 13.66
C TRP A 308 9.59 -6.99 13.68
N THR A 309 9.16 -6.05 12.84
CA THR A 309 7.75 -5.83 12.51
C THR A 309 7.25 -6.89 11.53
N GLU A 310 5.93 -6.96 11.31
CA GLU A 310 5.37 -7.84 10.26
C GLU A 310 5.93 -7.53 8.87
N ALA A 311 6.19 -6.25 8.60
CA ALA A 311 6.81 -5.83 7.37
C ALA A 311 8.24 -6.39 7.28
N ASP A 312 9.05 -6.29 8.34
CA ASP A 312 10.44 -6.79 8.34
C ASP A 312 10.51 -8.30 8.10
N VAL A 313 9.57 -9.04 8.72
CA VAL A 313 9.40 -10.48 8.49
C VAL A 313 9.16 -10.77 7.00
N GLU A 314 8.31 -9.99 6.33
CA GLU A 314 8.05 -10.14 4.90
C GLU A 314 9.27 -9.76 4.05
N ALA A 315 9.93 -8.64 4.35
CA ALA A 315 11.16 -8.21 3.67
C ALA A 315 12.24 -9.29 3.72
N PHE A 316 12.57 -9.80 4.92
CA PHE A 316 13.59 -10.83 5.06
C PHE A 316 13.17 -12.16 4.43
N SER A 317 11.88 -12.53 4.47
CA SER A 317 11.36 -13.71 3.77
C SER A 317 11.62 -13.63 2.27
N GLN A 318 11.43 -12.45 1.67
CA GLN A 318 11.67 -12.23 0.25
C GLN A 318 13.17 -12.15 -0.09
N LEU A 319 13.96 -11.44 0.70
CA LEU A 319 15.42 -11.33 0.53
C LEU A 319 16.08 -12.72 0.56
N LEU A 320 15.61 -13.58 1.45
CA LEU A 320 16.14 -14.91 1.62
C LEU A 320 15.45 -15.97 0.74
N SER A 321 14.55 -15.54 -0.16
CA SER A 321 13.85 -16.39 -1.13
C SER A 321 13.03 -17.55 -0.52
N PHE A 322 12.55 -17.39 0.72
CA PHE A 322 11.60 -18.32 1.33
C PHE A 322 10.36 -17.55 1.78
N LYS A 323 9.24 -17.80 1.12
CA LYS A 323 7.99 -17.16 1.52
C LYS A 323 7.47 -17.81 2.81
N ASP A 324 6.93 -16.97 3.70
CA ASP A 324 6.18 -17.34 4.91
C ASP A 324 6.90 -18.13 6.01
N ARG A 325 8.15 -18.61 5.82
CA ARG A 325 8.79 -19.46 6.85
C ARG A 325 8.97 -18.73 8.17
N ALA A 326 9.45 -17.50 8.15
CA ALA A 326 9.68 -16.72 9.36
C ALA A 326 8.37 -16.49 10.15
N LYS A 327 7.25 -16.32 9.45
CA LYS A 327 5.91 -16.19 10.03
C LYS A 327 5.37 -17.53 10.54
N ARG A 328 5.40 -18.57 9.71
CA ARG A 328 4.92 -19.93 10.02
C ARG A 328 5.64 -20.53 11.21
N ASP A 329 6.96 -20.38 11.25
CA ASP A 329 7.79 -20.90 12.33
C ASP A 329 7.90 -19.90 13.49
N GLN A 330 7.20 -18.75 13.46
CA GLN A 330 7.13 -17.77 14.55
C GLN A 330 8.52 -17.29 15.03
N TRP A 331 9.41 -16.91 14.12
CA TRP A 331 10.79 -16.53 14.46
C TRP A 331 10.86 -15.38 15.46
N VAL A 332 10.05 -14.33 15.27
CA VAL A 332 10.01 -13.14 16.15
C VAL A 332 9.65 -13.52 17.59
N ARG A 333 8.64 -14.39 17.76
CA ARG A 333 8.22 -14.87 19.08
C ARG A 333 9.35 -15.66 19.76
N GLN A 334 9.93 -16.63 19.06
CA GLN A 334 11.03 -17.42 19.60
C GLN A 334 12.26 -16.57 19.93
N ALA A 335 12.54 -15.55 19.11
CA ALA A 335 13.64 -14.63 19.35
C ALA A 335 13.43 -13.81 20.62
N ARG A 336 12.20 -13.37 20.92
CA ARG A 336 11.84 -12.69 22.18
C ARG A 336 12.06 -13.59 23.39
N ASP A 337 11.65 -14.86 23.30
CA ASP A 337 11.84 -15.84 24.36
C ASP A 337 13.34 -16.09 24.62
N LEU A 338 14.15 -16.11 23.55
CA LEU A 338 15.59 -16.37 23.62
C LEU A 338 16.43 -15.13 24.00
N SER A 339 15.95 -13.91 23.71
CA SER A 339 16.64 -12.66 24.06
C SER A 339 16.41 -12.22 25.50
N GLY A 340 15.57 -12.94 26.27
CA GLY A 340 15.15 -12.52 27.61
C GLY A 340 14.16 -11.35 27.60
N MET A 341 13.52 -11.08 26.45
CA MET A 341 12.44 -10.10 26.30
C MET A 341 11.05 -10.71 26.55
N SER A 342 10.98 -11.91 27.16
CA SER A 342 9.71 -12.49 27.58
C SER A 342 9.08 -11.66 28.68
N LEU A 343 7.84 -11.23 28.46
CA LEU A 343 6.99 -10.55 29.42
C LEU A 343 6.89 -11.36 30.73
N ASP A 344 7.21 -10.71 31.84
CA ASP A 344 6.51 -10.93 33.12
C ASP A 344 5.08 -10.36 33.03
#